data_AF-A0A132A0H4-F1
#
_entry.id   AF-A0A132A0H4-F1
#
_cell.length_a   1.000
_cell.length_b   1.000
_cell.length_c   1.000
_cell.angle_alpha   90.00
_cell.angle_beta   90.00
_cell.angle_gamma   90.00
#
_symmetry.space_group_name_H-M   'P 1'
#
loop_
_entity.id
_entity.type
_entity.pdbx_description
1 polymer ?
#
loop_
_entity_poly.entity_id
_entity_poly.type
_entity_poly.pdbx_seq_one_letter_code
_entity_poly.pdbx_strand_id
1 'polypeptide(L)'
;MSNGLGTSDSDMDFFIKFTNLKTDVLDYHTSLMTLHIIEKILAGDEFVSSKFTTIIQSRRCPIIKLDFKECCSSKARNSRKTVFTKCDISLKSIFGVYNSQLLNFFTKYDRRFFEMAMILKYWAKNNNLIAPHKFSTYAFTMY
;
A
#
# COMPACT_ATOMS: atom_id res chain seq x y z
N MET A 1 0.42 -6.32 -8.33
CA MET A 1 -0.84 -6.19 -9.10
C MET A 1 -1.77 -5.27 -8.33
N SER A 2 -2.37 -4.27 -8.98
CA SER A 2 -3.29 -3.31 -8.34
C SER A 2 -4.74 -3.84 -8.34
N ASN A 3 -5.55 -3.35 -7.41
CA ASN A 3 -6.97 -3.72 -7.24
C ASN A 3 -7.95 -2.98 -8.18
N GLY A 4 -7.47 -2.01 -8.95
CA GLY A 4 -8.29 -1.24 -9.90
C GLY A 4 -9.12 -0.09 -9.29
N LEU A 5 -9.03 0.13 -7.97
CA LEU A 5 -9.82 1.14 -7.22
C LEU A 5 -8.95 2.25 -6.59
N GLY A 6 -7.73 2.41 -7.08
CA GLY A 6 -6.78 3.44 -6.63
C GLY A 6 -7.20 4.85 -7.06
N THR A 7 -6.97 5.83 -6.19
CA THR A 7 -7.07 7.27 -6.48
C THR A 7 -5.69 7.91 -6.41
N SER A 8 -5.53 9.17 -6.86
CA SER A 8 -4.24 9.90 -6.81
C SER A 8 -3.59 9.92 -5.42
N ASP A 9 -4.40 9.97 -4.37
CA ASP A 9 -3.93 10.06 -2.98
C ASP A 9 -3.84 8.70 -2.29
N SER A 10 -3.88 7.58 -3.04
CA SER A 10 -3.79 6.25 -2.45
C SER A 10 -2.34 5.87 -2.14
N ASP A 11 -2.13 5.28 -0.98
CA ASP A 11 -0.86 4.67 -0.62
C ASP A 11 -0.55 3.50 -1.57
N MET A 12 0.74 3.23 -1.79
CA MET A 12 1.20 2.10 -2.60
C MET A 12 1.53 0.89 -1.72
N ASP A 13 0.72 -0.17 -1.81
CA ASP A 13 0.97 -1.41 -1.10
C ASP A 13 1.86 -2.37 -1.93
N PHE A 14 2.96 -2.81 -1.35
CA PHE A 14 3.86 -3.82 -1.92
C PHE A 14 3.91 -5.09 -1.08
N PHE A 15 3.97 -6.22 -1.79
CA PHE A 15 4.24 -7.53 -1.21
C PHE A 15 5.51 -8.10 -1.84
N ILE A 16 6.49 -8.44 -1.01
CA ILE A 16 7.74 -9.07 -1.46
C ILE A 16 7.64 -10.58 -1.21
N LYS A 17 7.71 -11.34 -2.31
CA LYS A 17 7.83 -12.80 -2.29
C LYS A 17 9.24 -13.21 -2.68
N PHE A 18 9.89 -14.00 -1.83
CA PHE A 18 11.16 -14.63 -2.18
C PHE A 18 10.89 -15.89 -3.01
N THR A 19 11.38 -15.93 -4.24
CA THR A 19 11.17 -17.06 -5.17
C THR A 19 11.68 -18.39 -4.65
N ASN A 20 12.72 -18.36 -3.81
CA ASN A 20 13.36 -19.55 -3.25
C ASN A 20 12.66 -20.08 -1.99
N LEU A 21 11.70 -19.32 -1.43
CA LEU A 21 10.89 -19.77 -0.31
C LEU A 21 9.54 -20.28 -0.84
N LYS A 22 9.30 -21.59 -0.74
CA LYS A 22 8.04 -22.24 -1.13
C LYS A 22 6.91 -22.05 -0.10
N THR A 23 6.93 -20.96 0.66
CA THR A 23 5.89 -20.68 1.65
C THR A 23 5.08 -19.47 1.20
N ASP A 24 3.75 -19.59 1.30
CA ASP A 24 2.84 -18.46 1.02
C ASP A 24 2.71 -17.51 2.21
N VAL A 25 3.25 -17.92 3.36
CA VAL A 25 3.31 -17.16 4.60
C VAL A 25 4.72 -17.26 5.19
N LEU A 26 5.31 -16.12 5.52
CA LEU A 26 6.49 -16.06 6.38
C LEU A 26 6.05 -16.00 7.84
N ASP A 27 6.81 -16.62 8.74
CA ASP A 27 6.57 -16.43 10.17
C ASP A 27 6.83 -14.96 10.57
N TYR A 28 6.22 -14.55 11.68
CA TYR A 28 6.26 -13.16 12.13
C TYR A 28 7.69 -12.67 12.39
N HIS A 29 8.53 -13.49 13.04
CA HIS A 29 9.88 -13.09 13.43
C HIS A 29 10.78 -12.94 12.21
N THR A 30 10.76 -13.90 11.30
CA THR A 30 11.50 -13.81 10.03
C THR A 30 11.05 -12.60 9.23
N SER A 31 9.73 -12.39 9.08
CA SER A 31 9.21 -11.22 8.37
C SER A 31 9.69 -9.91 9.00
N LEU A 32 9.71 -9.81 10.33
CA LEU A 32 10.17 -8.61 11.03
C LEU A 32 11.69 -8.38 10.86
N MET A 33 12.49 -9.44 10.96
CA MET A 33 13.94 -9.37 10.73
C MET A 33 14.25 -8.94 9.30
N THR A 34 13.55 -9.47 8.32
CA THR A 34 13.69 -9.07 6.92
C THR A 34 13.31 -7.61 6.72
N LEU A 35 12.23 -7.12 7.35
CA LEU A 35 11.85 -5.70 7.29
C LEU A 35 12.94 -4.78 7.85
N HIS A 36 13.58 -5.15 8.97
CA HIS A 36 14.72 -4.39 9.50
C HIS A 36 15.94 -4.38 8.57
N ILE A 37 16.19 -5.48 7.86
CA ILE A 37 17.25 -5.52 6.85
C ILE A 37 16.92 -4.58 5.68
N ILE A 38 15.66 -4.63 5.19
CA ILE A 38 15.18 -3.73 4.13
C ILE A 38 15.29 -2.27 4.56
N GLU A 39 14.86 -1.93 5.78
CA GLU A 39 14.99 -0.59 6.35
C GLU A 39 16.44 -0.09 6.31
N LYS A 40 17.39 -0.91 6.76
CA LYS A 40 18.81 -0.56 6.75
C LYS A 40 19.38 -0.37 5.35
N ILE A 41 18.96 -1.19 4.39
CA ILE A 41 19.38 -1.06 2.99
C ILE A 41 18.83 0.25 2.40
N LEU A 42 17.56 0.56 2.65
CA LEU A 42 16.89 1.74 2.08
C LEU A 42 17.25 3.04 2.81
N ALA A 43 17.71 3.00 4.06
CA ALA A 43 18.12 4.18 4.81
C ALA A 43 19.31 4.94 4.17
N GLY A 44 20.09 4.27 3.33
CA GLY A 44 21.19 4.87 2.58
C GLY A 44 20.80 5.44 1.21
N ASP A 45 19.54 5.33 0.81
CA ASP A 45 19.07 5.71 -0.52
C ASP A 45 18.59 7.18 -0.56
N GLU A 46 18.98 7.94 -1.60
CA GLU A 46 18.59 9.36 -1.76
C GLU A 46 17.09 9.53 -2.06
N PHE A 47 16.44 8.50 -2.61
CA PHE A 47 15.02 8.53 -2.96
C PHE A 47 14.11 8.21 -1.77
N VAL A 48 14.65 7.62 -0.71
CA VAL A 48 13.90 7.28 0.50
C VAL A 48 14.24 8.27 1.59
N SER A 49 13.24 9.01 2.05
CA SER A 49 13.50 9.93 3.15
C SER A 49 13.63 9.17 4.46
N SER A 50 14.84 9.09 5.01
CA SER A 50 15.14 8.43 6.29
C SER A 50 14.34 8.98 7.49
N LYS A 51 13.76 10.18 7.37
CA LYS A 51 12.87 10.76 8.38
C LYS A 51 11.47 10.14 8.41
N PHE A 52 11.09 9.38 7.37
CA PHE A 52 9.73 8.89 7.16
C PHE A 52 9.68 7.37 6.95
N THR A 53 10.73 6.66 7.37
CA THR A 53 10.71 5.19 7.44
C THR A 53 10.24 4.76 8.82
N THR A 54 9.21 3.93 8.91
CA THR A 54 8.73 3.41 10.19
C THR A 54 8.25 1.97 10.05
N ILE A 55 8.82 1.08 10.84
CA ILE A 55 8.32 -0.30 10.95
C ILE A 55 7.14 -0.33 11.92
N ILE A 56 6.00 -0.80 11.44
CA ILE A 56 4.81 -1.04 12.24
C ILE A 56 4.75 -2.51 12.61
N GLN A 57 4.96 -2.77 13.90
CA GLN A 57 4.95 -4.11 14.49
C GLN A 57 3.52 -4.57 14.82
N SER A 58 2.69 -4.75 13.78
CA SER A 58 1.35 -5.33 13.95
C SER A 58 1.42 -6.84 14.11
N ARG A 59 0.73 -7.40 15.12
CA ARG A 59 0.64 -8.86 15.35
C ARG A 59 0.16 -9.62 14.11
N ARG A 60 -0.71 -9.00 13.29
CA ARG A 60 -1.29 -9.64 12.11
C ARG A 60 -0.36 -9.65 10.91
N CYS A 61 0.27 -8.52 10.59
CA CYS A 61 1.17 -8.38 9.45
C CYS A 61 2.14 -7.23 9.74
N PRO A 62 3.41 -7.50 10.08
CA PRO A 62 4.38 -6.43 10.22
C PRO A 62 4.62 -5.80 8.85
N ILE A 63 4.70 -4.48 8.82
CA ILE A 63 4.92 -3.70 7.60
C ILE A 63 5.98 -2.64 7.86
N ILE A 64 6.66 -2.22 6.81
CA ILE A 64 7.46 -0.99 6.82
C ILE A 64 6.73 0.06 5.99
N LYS A 65 6.51 1.24 6.60
CA LYS A 65 6.01 2.43 5.91
C LYS A 65 7.20 3.25 5.44
N LEU A 66 7.16 3.68 4.18
CA LEU A 66 8.21 4.44 3.51
C LEU A 66 7.58 5.59 2.72
N ASP A 67 8.21 6.76 2.74
CA ASP A 67 7.84 7.86 1.87
C ASP A 67 8.89 8.03 0.77
N PHE A 68 8.51 7.67 -0.46
CA PHE A 68 9.36 7.80 -1.64
C PHE A 68 9.26 9.20 -2.20
N LYS A 69 10.43 9.82 -2.46
CA LYS A 69 10.52 11.14 -3.05
C LYS A 69 10.15 11.08 -4.53
N GLU A 70 9.04 11.71 -4.90
CA GLU A 70 8.72 11.95 -6.30
C GLU A 70 9.48 13.19 -6.80
N CYS A 71 10.40 12.96 -7.73
CA CYS A 71 10.95 14.04 -8.55
C CYS A 71 9.94 14.34 -9.68
N CYS A 72 8.87 15.07 -9.37
CA CYS A 72 7.99 15.58 -10.41
C CYS A 72 8.80 16.51 -11.33
N SER A 73 9.17 16.01 -12.52
CA SER A 73 9.73 16.83 -13.61
C SER A 73 8.60 17.60 -14.29
N SER A 74 7.98 18.53 -13.56
CA SER A 74 7.02 19.44 -14.16
C SER A 74 7.79 20.47 -14.99
N LYS A 75 7.64 20.43 -16.32
CA LYS A 75 8.16 21.43 -17.28
C LYS A 75 7.53 22.83 -17.12
N ALA A 76 7.12 23.24 -15.92
CA ALA A 76 6.48 24.51 -15.66
C ALA A 76 7.10 25.20 -14.42
N ARG A 77 7.90 26.23 -14.70
CA ARG A 77 8.28 27.39 -13.86
C ARG A 77 8.40 27.18 -12.33
N ASN A 78 9.66 27.18 -11.88
CA ASN A 78 10.19 27.85 -10.68
C ASN A 78 9.74 27.47 -9.25
N SER A 79 9.04 26.35 -9.02
CA SER A 79 9.03 25.76 -7.68
C SER A 79 9.25 24.26 -7.73
N ARG A 80 10.45 23.79 -7.32
CA ARG A 80 10.68 22.36 -7.05
C ARG A 80 9.91 21.97 -5.79
N LYS A 81 8.61 21.69 -5.92
CA LYS A 81 7.84 21.08 -4.83
C LYS A 81 8.21 19.59 -4.80
N THR A 82 8.88 19.18 -3.73
CA THR A 82 9.10 17.76 -3.47
C THR A 82 7.78 17.15 -3.01
N VAL A 83 7.27 16.17 -3.75
CA VAL A 83 6.10 15.37 -3.38
C VAL A 83 6.59 14.01 -2.88
N PHE A 84 5.89 13.43 -1.93
CA PHE A 84 6.22 12.11 -1.42
C PHE A 84 5.03 11.16 -1.62
N THR A 85 5.34 9.95 -2.04
CA THR A 85 4.37 8.88 -2.19
C THR A 85 4.58 7.84 -1.10
N LYS A 86 3.51 7.61 -0.34
CA LYS A 86 3.49 6.68 0.78
C LYS A 86 3.46 5.25 0.27
N CYS A 87 4.26 4.41 0.88
CA CYS A 87 4.46 3.02 0.49
C CYS A 87 4.45 2.13 1.72
N ASP A 88 3.62 1.09 1.69
CA ASP A 88 3.57 0.05 2.71
C ASP A 88 4.14 -1.23 2.12
N ILE A 89 5.24 -1.75 2.68
CA ILE A 89 5.84 -3.01 2.25
C ILE A 89 5.57 -4.09 3.30
N SER A 90 5.05 -5.23 2.85
CA SER A 90 4.81 -6.42 3.66
C SER A 90 5.45 -7.67 3.05
N LEU A 91 5.79 -8.63 3.90
CA LEU A 91 6.34 -9.94 3.46
C LEU A 91 5.57 -11.12 4.03
N LYS A 92 4.71 -10.89 5.02
CA LYS A 92 4.13 -11.98 5.82
C LYS A 92 3.13 -12.81 5.06
N SER A 93 2.25 -12.22 4.25
CA SER A 93 1.13 -12.95 3.66
C SER A 93 0.75 -12.48 2.27
N ILE A 94 0.63 -13.46 1.36
CA ILE A 94 0.18 -13.26 -0.02
C ILE A 94 -1.32 -12.95 -0.15
N PHE A 95 -2.12 -13.10 0.92
CA PHE A 95 -3.58 -12.94 0.83
C PHE A 95 -4.00 -11.53 0.37
N GLY A 96 -3.22 -10.49 0.71
CA GLY A 96 -3.46 -9.13 0.19
C GLY A 96 -3.35 -9.05 -1.35
N VAL A 97 -2.46 -9.85 -1.94
CA VAL A 97 -2.32 -9.96 -3.40
C VAL A 97 -3.54 -10.64 -4.01
N TYR A 98 -4.00 -11.74 -3.43
CA TYR A 98 -5.20 -12.45 -3.93
C TYR A 98 -6.46 -11.60 -3.80
N ASN A 99 -6.64 -10.88 -2.69
CA ASN A 99 -7.75 -9.94 -2.53
C ASN A 99 -7.71 -8.82 -3.58
N SER A 100 -6.52 -8.30 -3.88
CA SER A 100 -6.33 -7.29 -4.93
C SER A 100 -6.65 -7.85 -6.32
N GLN A 101 -6.26 -9.10 -6.60
CA GLN A 101 -6.61 -9.78 -7.86
C GLN A 101 -8.11 -10.00 -8.00
N LEU A 102 -8.79 -10.40 -6.92
CA LEU A 102 -10.24 -10.60 -6.91
C LEU A 102 -10.99 -9.29 -7.17
N LEU A 103 -10.62 -8.21 -6.48
CA LEU A 103 -11.21 -6.88 -6.73
C LEU A 103 -10.93 -6.38 -8.16
N ASN A 104 -9.72 -6.60 -8.66
CA ASN A 104 -9.37 -6.26 -10.04
C ASN A 104 -10.17 -7.07 -11.06
N PHE A 105 -10.50 -8.33 -10.74
CA PHE A 105 -11.40 -9.12 -11.56
C PHE A 105 -12.80 -8.50 -11.60
N PHE A 106 -13.39 -8.18 -10.44
CA PHE A 106 -14.74 -7.57 -10.39
C PHE A 106 -14.82 -6.22 -11.09
N THR A 107 -13.82 -5.36 -10.90
CA THR A 107 -13.77 -4.04 -11.57
C THR A 107 -13.65 -4.13 -13.09
N LYS A 108 -13.03 -5.20 -13.61
CA LYS A 108 -12.95 -5.47 -15.05
C LYS A 108 -14.16 -6.21 -15.59
N TYR A 109 -14.79 -7.04 -14.76
CA TYR A 109 -15.93 -7.85 -15.15
C TYR A 109 -17.16 -6.99 -15.44
N ASP A 110 -17.46 -6.03 -14.56
CA ASP A 110 -18.59 -5.12 -14.73
C ASP A 110 -18.21 -3.68 -14.34
N ARG A 111 -18.34 -2.76 -15.29
CA ARG A 111 -18.08 -1.34 -15.07
C ARG A 111 -18.94 -0.75 -13.94
N ARG A 112 -20.17 -1.24 -13.76
CA ARG A 112 -21.08 -0.77 -12.70
C ARG A 112 -20.53 -1.08 -11.31
N PHE A 113 -19.78 -2.18 -11.16
CA PHE A 113 -19.10 -2.50 -9.91
C PHE A 113 -18.05 -1.44 -9.58
N PHE A 114 -17.21 -1.07 -10.55
CA PHE A 114 -16.23 0.00 -10.36
C PHE A 114 -16.88 1.33 -9.98
N GLU A 115 -17.92 1.75 -10.73
CA GLU A 115 -18.62 3.00 -10.49
C GLU A 115 -19.25 3.04 -9.08
N MET A 116 -19.94 1.97 -8.70
CA MET A 116 -20.55 1.85 -7.37
C MET A 116 -19.49 1.87 -6.26
N ALA A 117 -18.42 1.08 -6.39
CA ALA A 117 -17.34 1.00 -5.40
C ALA A 117 -16.67 2.37 -5.19
N MET A 118 -16.48 3.15 -6.26
CA MET A 118 -15.90 4.49 -6.19
C MET A 118 -16.84 5.50 -5.53
N ILE A 119 -18.13 5.47 -5.85
CA ILE A 119 -19.16 6.32 -5.20
C ILE A 119 -19.21 6.01 -3.70
N LEU A 120 -19.27 4.74 -3.35
CA LEU A 120 -19.30 4.26 -1.97
C LEU A 120 -18.05 4.68 -1.20
N LYS A 121 -16.86 4.49 -1.79
CA LYS A 121 -15.58 4.92 -1.21
C LYS A 121 -15.56 6.43 -0.95
N TYR A 122 -16.00 7.23 -1.91
CA TYR A 122 -16.05 8.69 -1.79
C TYR A 122 -17.04 9.13 -0.69
N TRP A 123 -18.26 8.59 -0.72
CA TRP A 123 -19.28 8.86 0.29
C TRP A 123 -18.80 8.50 1.70
N ALA A 124 -18.22 7.31 1.89
CA ALA A 124 -17.72 6.86 3.19
C ALA A 124 -16.55 7.72 3.70
N LYS A 125 -15.66 8.19 2.81
CA LYS A 125 -14.57 9.11 3.15
C LYS A 125 -15.14 10.45 3.64
N ASN A 126 -16.11 11.03 2.93
CA ASN A 126 -16.72 12.31 3.29
C ASN A 126 -17.53 12.25 4.60
N ASN A 127 -18.07 11.08 4.94
CA ASN A 127 -18.79 10.86 6.21
C ASN A 127 -17.88 10.37 7.35
N ASN A 128 -16.55 10.43 7.17
CA ASN A 128 -15.55 10.01 8.17
C ASN A 128 -15.74 8.55 8.64
N LEU A 129 -16.22 7.65 7.78
CA LEU A 129 -16.42 6.23 8.11
C LEU A 129 -15.16 5.39 7.91
N ILE A 130 -14.20 5.89 7.12
CA ILE A 130 -12.92 5.23 6.83
C ILE A 130 -11.83 5.81 7.76
N ALA A 131 -11.26 4.97 8.64
CA ALA A 131 -10.15 5.32 9.52
C ALA A 131 -9.50 4.04 10.11
N PRO A 132 -8.26 4.10 10.64
CA PRO A 132 -7.58 2.94 11.25
C PRO A 132 -8.36 2.23 12.37
N HIS A 133 -9.24 2.96 13.07
CA HIS A 133 -10.11 2.43 14.14
C HIS A 133 -11.58 2.29 13.72
N LYS A 134 -11.88 2.42 12.43
CA LYS A 134 -13.22 2.27 11.84
C LYS A 134 -13.19 1.23 10.73
N PHE A 135 -13.90 1.46 9.63
CA PHE A 135 -13.83 0.59 8.47
C PHE A 135 -12.57 0.86 7.65
N SER A 136 -11.95 -0.21 7.16
CA SER A 136 -10.97 -0.08 6.08
C SER A 136 -11.71 0.15 4.76
N THR A 137 -11.06 0.86 3.83
CA THR A 137 -11.58 1.01 2.46
C THR A 137 -11.91 -0.34 1.85
N TYR A 138 -11.04 -1.35 2.05
CA TYR A 138 -11.26 -2.71 1.58
C TYR A 138 -12.54 -3.34 2.14
N ALA A 139 -12.77 -3.24 3.46
CA ALA A 139 -13.96 -3.81 4.08
C ALA A 139 -15.24 -3.17 3.53
N PHE A 140 -15.21 -1.86 3.27
CA PHE A 140 -16.33 -1.14 2.69
C PHE A 140 -16.60 -1.50 1.22
N THR A 141 -15.56 -1.85 0.45
CA THR A 141 -15.70 -2.30 -0.94
C THR A 141 -16.27 -3.73 -1.06
N MET A 142 -16.05 -4.56 -0.05
CA MET A 142 -16.51 -5.96 -0.03
C MET A 142 -17.88 -6.15 0.62
N TYR A 143 -18.47 -5.08 1.17
CA TYR A 143 -19.82 -5.07 1.74
C TYR A 143 -20.85 -4.84 0.63
#